data_AF-A0A496W413-F1
#
_entry.id   AF-A0A496W413-F1
#
_cell.length_a   1.000
_cell.length_b   1.000
_cell.length_c   1.000
_cell.angle_alpha   90.00
_cell.angle_beta   90.00
_cell.angle_gamma   90.00
#
_symmetry.space_group_name_H-M   'P 1'
#
loop_
_entity.id
_entity.type
_entity.pdbx_description
1 polymer ?
#
loop_
_entity_poly.entity_id
_entity_poly.type
_entity_poly.pdbx_seq_one_letter_code
_entity_poly.pdbx_strand_id
1 'polypeptide(L)'
;MQFILTVKNFGKIEEAKIQVKNLTVLAGPNNSGKSFVSKALYSFFKTMNTSKIRDEILSQQNTSQIVGTSLKNELKGNFQVAKLKELSSKETIFSLGDFAQINLSGEEVFFSIKIKPEPYLEIFQNLSHVIYLESPIYLKLKSALGVHLSLAHRHKYITGVPDYFYALTDLLTLQSMNEPEFIEVLHRIEKSIGGQLKLSNEGNFVFSDDNGTYPVATTALGVANLGLLALLLEKNLLDSDSFLFIDEPEAHLHP
;
A
#
# COMPACT_ATOMS: atom_id res chain seq x y z
N MET A 1 -8.69 -6.70 -13.24
CA MET A 1 -9.61 -5.57 -12.97
C MET A 1 -9.29 -4.41 -13.90
N GLN A 2 -10.31 -3.73 -14.47
CA GLN A 2 -10.10 -2.51 -15.26
C GLN A 2 -11.18 -1.47 -14.97
N PHE A 3 -10.77 -0.26 -14.58
CA PHE A 3 -11.68 0.87 -14.40
C PHE A 3 -10.93 2.19 -14.60
N ILE A 4 -11.68 3.28 -14.68
CA ILE A 4 -11.12 4.63 -14.79
C ILE A 4 -11.22 5.31 -13.43
N LEU A 5 -10.09 5.68 -12.84
CA LEU A 5 -10.05 6.58 -11.71
C LEU A 5 -10.05 8.02 -12.22
N THR A 6 -11.03 8.83 -11.81
CA THR A 6 -11.00 10.29 -12.02
C THR A 6 -10.78 10.96 -10.67
N VAL A 7 -9.77 11.81 -10.57
CA VAL A 7 -9.43 12.59 -9.37
C VAL A 7 -9.59 14.06 -9.72
N LYS A 8 -10.31 14.82 -8.89
CA LYS A 8 -10.42 16.28 -9.01
C LYS A 8 -10.04 16.96 -7.71
N ASN A 9 -9.29 18.06 -7.81
CA ASN A 9 -8.87 18.92 -6.72
C ASN A 9 -8.20 18.18 -5.54
N PHE A 10 -7.24 17.28 -5.80
CA PHE A 10 -6.51 16.58 -4.74
C PHE A 10 -5.04 16.99 -4.71
N GLY A 11 -4.59 17.64 -3.62
CA GLY A 11 -3.25 18.22 -3.56
C GLY A 11 -3.01 19.23 -4.70
N LYS A 12 -2.01 18.95 -5.54
CA LYS A 12 -1.68 19.78 -6.72
C LYS A 12 -2.47 19.39 -7.99
N ILE A 13 -3.33 18.39 -7.91
CA ILE A 13 -4.04 17.85 -9.07
C ILE A 13 -5.39 18.55 -9.19
N GLU A 14 -5.55 19.34 -10.25
CA GLU A 14 -6.85 19.93 -10.60
C GLU A 14 -7.80 18.86 -11.15
N GLU A 15 -7.33 18.09 -12.14
CA GLU A 15 -8.04 16.93 -12.68
C GLU A 15 -7.04 15.90 -13.23
N ALA A 16 -7.26 14.63 -12.92
CA ALA A 16 -6.53 13.50 -13.49
C ALA A 16 -7.48 12.35 -13.81
N LYS A 17 -7.28 11.73 -14.96
CA LYS A 17 -8.03 10.55 -15.40
C LYS A 17 -7.05 9.42 -15.67
N ILE A 18 -7.09 8.38 -14.84
CA ILE A 18 -6.13 7.27 -14.83
C ILE A 18 -6.87 6.00 -15.18
N GLN A 19 -6.38 5.30 -16.19
CA GLN A 19 -6.89 3.97 -16.52
C GLN A 19 -6.16 2.93 -15.66
N VAL A 20 -6.85 2.37 -14.68
CA VAL A 20 -6.32 1.31 -13.83
C VAL A 20 -6.54 -0.02 -14.56
N LYS A 21 -5.45 -0.75 -14.80
CA LYS A 21 -5.36 -2.10 -15.37
C LYS A 21 -4.48 -2.99 -14.47
N ASN A 22 -4.38 -4.27 -14.80
CA ASN A 22 -3.51 -5.23 -14.10
C ASN A 22 -2.06 -4.73 -13.94
N LEU A 23 -1.53 -4.03 -14.95
CA LEU A 23 -0.29 -3.25 -14.83
C LEU A 23 -0.60 -1.79 -15.18
N THR A 24 -0.37 -0.89 -14.23
CA THR A 24 -0.59 0.55 -14.38
C THR A 24 0.68 1.30 -14.01
N VAL A 25 1.24 2.05 -14.95
CA VAL A 25 2.45 2.85 -14.74
C VAL A 25 2.07 4.32 -14.73
N LEU A 26 2.34 5.00 -13.61
CA LEU A 26 2.14 6.45 -13.47
C LEU A 26 3.48 7.15 -13.69
N ALA A 27 3.67 7.77 -14.86
CA ALA A 27 4.89 8.48 -15.22
C ALA A 27 4.62 9.97 -15.49
N GLY A 28 5.64 10.81 -15.28
CA GLY A 28 5.56 12.25 -15.49
C GLY A 28 6.58 13.02 -14.65
N PRO A 29 6.69 14.34 -14.82
CA PRO A 29 7.68 15.15 -14.10
C PRO A 29 7.59 15.03 -12.58
N ASN A 30 8.69 15.33 -11.89
CA ASN A 30 8.68 15.42 -10.44
C ASN A 30 7.63 16.45 -9.99
N ASN A 31 7.02 16.18 -8.82
CA ASN A 31 6.03 17.07 -8.23
C ASN A 31 4.71 17.23 -9.06
N SER A 32 4.42 16.30 -10.00
CA SER A 32 3.14 16.26 -10.73
C SER A 32 1.99 15.57 -9.98
N GLY A 33 2.23 15.07 -8.75
CA GLY A 33 1.23 14.43 -7.91
C GLY A 33 1.11 12.91 -8.04
N LYS A 34 2.03 12.24 -8.77
CA LYS A 34 2.01 10.78 -9.00
C LYS A 34 1.91 9.97 -7.69
N SER A 35 2.87 10.17 -6.79
CA SER A 35 2.91 9.55 -5.46
C SER A 35 1.71 9.93 -4.59
N PHE A 36 1.15 11.12 -4.81
CA PHE A 36 -0.06 11.57 -4.11
C PHE A 36 -1.29 10.74 -4.55
N VAL A 37 -1.43 10.46 -5.85
CA VAL A 37 -2.52 9.63 -6.36
C VAL A 37 -2.34 8.16 -5.99
N SER A 38 -1.13 7.61 -6.13
CA SER A 38 -0.88 6.21 -5.77
C SER A 38 -1.19 5.95 -4.29
N LYS A 39 -0.77 6.85 -3.38
CA LYS A 39 -1.11 6.75 -1.95
C LYS A 39 -2.61 6.84 -1.68
N ALA A 40 -3.32 7.77 -2.33
CA ALA A 40 -4.77 7.87 -2.19
C ALA A 40 -5.50 6.63 -2.70
N LEU A 41 -5.05 6.09 -3.85
CA LEU A 41 -5.60 4.86 -4.41
C LEU A 41 -5.33 3.68 -3.47
N TYR A 42 -4.12 3.56 -2.94
CA TYR A 42 -3.82 2.55 -1.92
C TYR A 42 -4.73 2.67 -0.70
N SER A 43 -4.92 3.87 -0.14
CA SER A 43 -5.82 4.07 1.01
C SER A 43 -7.23 3.60 0.71
N PHE A 44 -7.72 3.82 -0.51
CA PHE A 44 -9.01 3.31 -0.95
C PHE A 44 -9.03 1.77 -1.01
N PHE A 45 -8.10 1.15 -1.74
CA PHE A 45 -8.03 -0.30 -1.88
C PHE A 45 -7.88 -0.99 -0.52
N LYS A 46 -7.05 -0.45 0.36
CA LYS A 46 -6.85 -0.96 1.73
C LYS A 46 -8.14 -0.89 2.55
N THR A 47 -8.87 0.23 2.45
CA THR A 47 -10.18 0.39 3.11
C THR A 47 -11.16 -0.68 2.63
N MET A 48 -11.27 -0.86 1.31
CA MET A 48 -12.18 -1.86 0.73
C MET A 48 -11.76 -3.31 1.03
N ASN A 49 -10.48 -3.55 1.25
CA ASN A 49 -9.91 -4.87 1.57
C ASN A 49 -10.05 -5.26 3.06
N THR A 50 -10.77 -4.48 3.87
CA THR A 50 -10.95 -4.78 5.30
C THR A 50 -12.15 -5.72 5.50
N SER A 51 -11.96 -6.82 6.24
CA SER A 51 -13.01 -7.84 6.49
C SER A 51 -14.33 -7.24 6.97
N LYS A 52 -14.25 -6.32 7.93
CA LYS A 52 -15.41 -5.61 8.49
C LYS A 52 -16.23 -4.87 7.43
N ILE A 53 -15.55 -4.25 6.46
CA ILE A 53 -16.20 -3.51 5.36
C ILE A 53 -16.76 -4.48 4.33
N ARG A 54 -16.09 -5.60 4.04
CA ARG A 54 -16.62 -6.64 3.16
C ARG A 54 -17.97 -7.16 3.66
N ASP A 55 -18.06 -7.49 4.95
CA ASP A 55 -19.27 -8.01 5.58
C ASP A 55 -20.41 -6.97 5.62
N GLU A 56 -20.10 -5.69 5.81
CA GLU A 56 -21.08 -4.61 5.88
C GLU A 56 -21.55 -4.11 4.50
N ILE A 57 -20.71 -4.16 3.47
CA ILE A 57 -21.16 -3.92 2.09
C ILE A 57 -22.20 -4.99 1.71
N LEU A 58 -21.99 -6.24 2.14
CA LEU A 58 -22.94 -7.34 1.92
C LEU A 58 -24.28 -7.12 2.63
N SER A 59 -24.28 -6.50 3.83
CA SER A 59 -25.50 -6.25 4.60
C SER A 59 -26.24 -4.96 4.23
N GLN A 60 -25.65 -4.09 3.39
CA GLN A 60 -26.23 -2.84 2.86
C GLN A 60 -26.69 -1.79 3.90
N GLN A 61 -26.35 -1.94 5.18
CA GLN A 61 -26.65 -0.96 6.22
C GLN A 61 -25.42 -0.13 6.59
N ASN A 62 -25.57 1.19 6.66
CA ASN A 62 -24.53 2.16 7.10
C ASN A 62 -23.19 2.13 6.34
N THR A 63 -23.11 1.42 5.21
CA THR A 63 -21.87 1.23 4.42
C THR A 63 -21.17 2.55 4.09
N SER A 64 -21.91 3.57 3.67
CA SER A 64 -21.35 4.89 3.33
C SER A 64 -20.64 5.58 4.50
N GLN A 65 -21.21 5.51 5.71
CA GLN A 65 -20.63 6.14 6.89
C GLN A 65 -19.38 5.39 7.38
N ILE A 66 -19.43 4.05 7.34
CA ILE A 66 -18.33 3.22 7.85
C ILE A 66 -17.15 3.23 6.89
N VAL A 67 -17.39 3.11 5.57
CA VAL A 67 -16.37 3.27 4.54
C VAL A 67 -15.79 4.69 4.58
N GLY A 68 -16.62 5.72 4.71
CA GLY A 68 -16.16 7.11 4.82
C GLY A 68 -15.25 7.33 6.04
N THR A 69 -15.64 6.82 7.21
CA THR A 69 -14.84 6.93 8.44
C THR A 69 -13.53 6.15 8.34
N SER A 70 -13.56 4.94 7.81
CA SER A 70 -12.37 4.10 7.63
C SER A 70 -11.41 4.73 6.63
N LEU A 71 -11.91 5.20 5.49
CA LEU A 71 -11.11 5.87 4.47
C LEU A 71 -10.50 7.18 4.99
N LYS A 72 -11.24 7.95 5.78
CA LYS A 72 -10.70 9.15 6.45
C LYS A 72 -9.49 8.81 7.29
N ASN A 73 -9.58 7.77 8.12
CA ASN A 73 -8.48 7.35 8.98
C ASN A 73 -7.30 6.83 8.16
N GLU A 74 -7.57 6.04 7.13
CA GLU A 74 -6.54 5.49 6.24
C GLU A 74 -5.80 6.59 5.46
N LEU A 75 -6.50 7.62 4.97
CA LEU A 75 -5.88 8.79 4.34
C LEU A 75 -5.03 9.57 5.34
N LYS A 76 -5.57 9.91 6.52
CA LYS A 76 -4.80 10.65 7.53
C LYS A 76 -3.55 9.91 7.96
N GLY A 77 -3.67 8.60 8.12
CA GLY A 77 -2.57 7.72 8.45
C GLY A 77 -1.52 7.66 7.36
N ASN A 78 -1.87 7.29 6.14
CA ASN A 78 -0.87 7.13 5.08
C ASN A 78 -0.20 8.43 4.66
N PHE A 79 -0.92 9.56 4.74
CA PHE A 79 -0.35 10.88 4.46
C PHE A 79 0.26 11.55 5.70
N GLN A 80 0.12 10.94 6.88
CA GLN A 80 0.64 11.45 8.15
C GLN A 80 0.18 12.89 8.45
N VAL A 81 -1.11 13.18 8.21
CA VAL A 81 -1.73 14.50 8.43
C VAL A 81 -2.67 14.52 9.63
N ALA A 82 -2.68 15.64 10.36
CA ALA A 82 -3.54 15.80 11.54
C ALA A 82 -5.00 16.04 11.14
N LYS A 83 -5.20 16.78 10.04
CA LYS A 83 -6.48 17.21 9.50
C LYS A 83 -6.56 16.89 8.02
N LEU A 84 -7.69 16.33 7.57
CA LEU A 84 -7.84 15.89 6.18
C LEU A 84 -7.75 17.06 5.19
N LYS A 85 -8.18 18.26 5.61
CA LYS A 85 -8.06 19.49 4.81
C LYS A 85 -6.62 19.90 4.47
N GLU A 86 -5.61 19.30 5.10
CA GLU A 86 -4.20 19.50 4.73
C GLU A 86 -3.86 18.83 3.38
N LEU A 87 -4.65 17.83 2.96
CA LEU A 87 -4.48 17.16 1.66
C LEU A 87 -5.09 17.95 0.51
N SER A 88 -6.15 18.73 0.77
CA SER A 88 -6.77 19.61 -0.22
C SER A 88 -7.54 20.75 0.44
N SER A 89 -7.40 21.96 -0.14
CA SER A 89 -8.13 23.16 0.26
C SER A 89 -9.51 23.28 -0.41
N LYS A 90 -9.79 22.44 -1.40
CA LYS A 90 -11.04 22.42 -2.18
C LYS A 90 -11.74 21.08 -1.97
N GLU A 91 -13.02 21.04 -2.34
CA GLU A 91 -13.75 19.78 -2.41
C GLU A 91 -13.06 18.84 -3.41
N THR A 92 -12.62 17.70 -2.90
CA THR A 92 -11.95 16.66 -3.68
C THR A 92 -12.96 15.61 -4.10
N ILE A 93 -12.88 15.17 -5.36
CA ILE A 93 -13.73 14.12 -5.88
C ILE A 93 -12.85 13.00 -6.42
N PHE A 94 -13.06 11.78 -5.94
CA PHE A 94 -12.57 10.55 -6.55
C PHE A 94 -13.75 9.80 -7.15
N SER A 95 -13.77 9.62 -8.46
CA SER A 95 -14.73 8.74 -9.13
C SER A 95 -14.02 7.47 -9.56
N LEU A 96 -14.51 6.32 -9.10
CA LEU A 96 -14.00 5.01 -9.45
C LEU A 96 -14.95 4.38 -10.46
N GLY A 97 -14.61 4.56 -11.74
CA GLY A 97 -15.48 4.23 -12.86
C GLY A 97 -16.88 4.80 -12.64
N ASP A 98 -17.87 3.97 -12.95
CA ASP A 98 -19.28 4.30 -12.75
C ASP A 98 -19.84 3.68 -11.47
N PHE A 99 -19.02 3.01 -10.64
CA PHE A 99 -19.51 2.20 -9.51
C PHE A 99 -19.41 2.89 -8.16
N ALA A 100 -18.42 3.75 -7.93
CA ALA A 100 -18.27 4.46 -6.66
C ALA A 100 -17.76 5.89 -6.83
N GLN A 101 -18.14 6.75 -5.90
CA GLN A 101 -17.61 8.10 -5.77
C GLN A 101 -17.33 8.43 -4.31
N ILE A 102 -16.18 9.04 -4.08
CA ILE A 102 -15.75 9.57 -2.80
C ILE A 102 -15.66 11.09 -2.94
N ASN A 103 -16.31 11.81 -2.03
CA ASN A 103 -16.18 13.27 -1.91
C ASN A 103 -15.51 13.59 -0.58
N LEU A 104 -14.43 14.38 -0.61
CA LEU A 104 -13.77 14.89 0.59
C LEU A 104 -14.07 16.37 0.68
N SER A 105 -14.72 16.79 1.77
CA SER A 105 -15.03 18.18 2.02
C SER A 105 -14.63 18.54 3.44
N GLY A 106 -13.56 19.34 3.56
CA GLY A 106 -12.95 19.67 4.85
C GLY A 106 -12.47 18.43 5.60
N GLU A 107 -13.19 18.03 6.64
CA GLU A 107 -12.87 16.85 7.46
C GLU A 107 -13.78 15.65 7.20
N GLU A 108 -14.74 15.77 6.29
CA GLU A 108 -15.73 14.74 6.02
C GLU A 108 -15.38 13.97 4.75
N VAL A 109 -15.67 12.67 4.77
CA VAL A 109 -15.49 11.76 3.64
C VAL A 109 -16.81 11.08 3.37
N PHE A 110 -17.40 11.40 2.22
CA PHE A 110 -18.66 10.83 1.77
C PHE A 110 -18.39 9.77 0.73
N PHE A 111 -18.77 8.52 1.02
CA PHE A 111 -18.69 7.41 0.07
C PHE A 111 -20.07 7.09 -0.49
N SER A 112 -20.18 7.00 -1.80
CA SER A 112 -21.42 6.65 -2.51
C SER A 112 -21.18 5.54 -3.52
N ILE A 113 -22.06 4.55 -3.55
CA ILE A 113 -22.08 3.49 -4.56
C ILE A 113 -23.14 3.88 -5.61
N LYS A 114 -22.75 3.91 -6.89
CA LYS A 114 -23.56 4.39 -8.01
C LYS A 114 -24.26 3.29 -8.81
N ILE A 115 -23.70 2.08 -8.86
CA ILE A 115 -24.25 0.93 -9.60
C ILE A 115 -24.35 -0.26 -8.66
N LYS A 116 -25.35 -1.14 -8.90
CA LYS A 116 -25.50 -2.40 -8.15
C LYS A 116 -24.16 -3.14 -8.09
N PRO A 117 -23.74 -3.56 -6.89
CA PRO A 117 -22.34 -3.77 -6.61
C PRO A 117 -21.76 -5.09 -7.13
N GLU A 118 -22.55 -5.98 -7.75
CA GLU A 118 -22.12 -7.37 -8.03
C GLU A 118 -20.80 -7.52 -8.82
N PRO A 119 -20.58 -6.86 -9.98
CA PRO A 119 -19.34 -7.06 -10.74
C PRO A 119 -18.09 -6.52 -10.05
N TYR A 120 -18.25 -5.62 -9.07
CA TYR A 120 -17.16 -4.91 -8.40
C TYR A 120 -16.96 -5.40 -6.96
N LEU A 121 -17.98 -5.96 -6.32
CA LEU A 121 -17.87 -6.68 -5.07
C LEU A 121 -16.99 -7.91 -5.24
N GLU A 122 -17.15 -8.66 -6.33
CA GLU A 122 -16.29 -9.80 -6.65
C GLU A 122 -14.80 -9.40 -6.68
N ILE A 123 -14.50 -8.21 -7.23
CA ILE A 123 -13.15 -7.69 -7.28
C ILE A 123 -12.59 -7.48 -5.87
N PHE A 124 -13.31 -6.80 -4.98
CA PHE A 124 -12.81 -6.55 -3.62
C PHE A 124 -12.95 -7.75 -2.68
N GLN A 125 -13.78 -8.73 -3.01
CA GLN A 125 -13.94 -9.98 -2.25
C GLN A 125 -12.74 -10.91 -2.43
N ASN A 126 -12.23 -11.01 -3.67
CA ASN A 126 -11.14 -11.92 -3.99
C ASN A 126 -9.75 -11.35 -3.72
N LEU A 127 -9.60 -10.03 -3.54
CA LEU A 127 -8.30 -9.44 -3.21
C LEU A 127 -7.69 -10.07 -1.95
N SER A 128 -6.50 -10.66 -2.09
CA SER A 128 -5.77 -11.28 -0.96
C SER A 128 -5.15 -10.19 -0.08
N HIS A 129 -4.25 -9.42 -0.68
CA HIS A 129 -3.46 -8.40 -0.02
C HIS A 129 -3.34 -7.14 -0.88
N VAL A 130 -3.36 -5.98 -0.22
CA VAL A 130 -3.05 -4.68 -0.83
C VAL A 130 -1.78 -4.17 -0.17
N ILE A 131 -0.70 -4.05 -0.94
CA ILE A 131 0.65 -3.75 -0.45
C ILE A 131 1.15 -2.46 -1.11
N TYR A 132 1.74 -1.57 -0.31
CA TYR A 132 2.43 -0.38 -0.78
C TYR A 132 3.92 -0.48 -0.50
N LEU A 133 4.73 -0.45 -1.56
CA LEU A 133 6.17 -0.37 -1.50
C LEU A 133 6.59 1.04 -1.89
N GLU A 134 7.09 1.79 -0.92
CA GLU A 134 7.82 3.04 -1.15
C GLU A 134 9.32 2.76 -0.99
N SER A 135 10.07 3.72 -0.44
CA SER A 135 11.48 3.58 -0.14
C SER A 135 11.75 2.52 0.95
N PRO A 136 12.77 1.66 0.79
CA PRO A 136 13.13 0.65 1.77
C PRO A 136 13.88 1.25 2.97
N ILE A 137 14.02 2.59 3.01
CA ILE A 137 14.71 3.31 4.09
C ILE A 137 14.13 2.96 5.45
N TYR A 138 12.81 2.79 5.54
CA TYR A 138 12.14 2.42 6.79
C TYR A 138 12.56 1.03 7.28
N LEU A 139 12.89 0.08 6.39
CA LEU A 139 13.43 -1.24 6.77
C LEU A 139 14.78 -1.10 7.46
N LYS A 140 15.64 -0.24 6.89
CA LYS A 140 17.00 0.03 7.41
C LYS A 140 16.98 0.81 8.73
N LEU A 141 16.04 1.74 8.87
CA LEU A 141 15.89 2.54 10.08
C LEU A 141 15.25 1.74 11.22
N LYS A 142 14.38 0.77 10.94
CA LYS A 142 13.69 -0.03 11.97
C LYS A 142 14.68 -0.64 12.98
N SER A 143 15.75 -1.27 12.49
CA SER A 143 16.78 -1.88 13.34
C SER A 143 17.57 -0.84 14.14
N ALA A 144 17.85 0.33 13.55
CA ALA A 144 18.60 1.40 14.21
C ALA A 144 17.80 2.09 15.32
N LEU A 145 16.48 2.20 15.13
CA LEU A 145 15.59 2.87 16.08
C LEU A 145 15.12 1.95 17.21
N GLY A 146 15.32 0.62 17.09
CA GLY A 146 14.88 -0.35 18.11
C GLY A 146 13.37 -0.38 18.34
N VAL A 147 12.58 0.10 17.37
CA VAL A 147 11.13 0.25 17.51
C VAL A 147 10.43 -1.02 17.00
N HIS A 148 9.62 -1.64 17.85
CA HIS A 148 8.62 -2.61 17.41
C HIS A 148 7.50 -1.87 16.69
N LEU A 149 7.56 -1.86 15.36
CA LEU A 149 6.55 -1.27 14.50
C LEU A 149 5.40 -2.28 14.35
N SER A 150 4.26 -1.99 14.97
CA SER A 150 3.00 -2.73 14.80
C SER A 150 1.84 -1.76 14.79
N LEU A 151 0.81 -2.03 13.97
CA LEU A 151 -0.42 -1.23 13.94
C LEU A 151 -1.13 -1.22 15.30
N ALA A 152 -1.06 -2.32 16.06
CA ALA A 152 -1.69 -2.43 17.37
C ALA A 152 -1.10 -1.47 18.43
N HIS A 153 0.17 -1.09 18.26
CA HIS A 153 0.88 -0.18 19.17
C HIS A 153 0.82 1.28 18.73
N ARG A 154 -0.05 1.63 17.77
CA ARG A 154 -0.23 3.03 17.41
C ARG A 154 -0.76 3.85 18.59
N HIS A 155 0.11 4.71 19.09
CA HIS A 155 -0.33 5.90 19.81
C HIS A 155 -1.08 6.83 18.83
N LYS A 156 -2.04 7.61 19.35
CA LYS A 156 -2.93 8.54 18.63
C LYS A 156 -2.21 9.72 17.91
N TYR A 157 -0.93 9.59 17.57
CA TYR A 157 -0.06 10.67 17.10
C TYR A 157 0.58 10.35 15.75
N ILE A 158 0.93 11.40 15.02
CA ILE A 158 1.69 11.33 13.77
C ILE A 158 3.12 10.92 14.12
N THR A 159 3.57 9.78 13.60
CA THR A 159 4.92 9.24 13.86
C THR A 159 5.91 9.64 12.77
N GLY A 160 5.41 10.16 11.64
CA GLY A 160 6.18 10.38 10.42
C GLY A 160 6.39 9.09 9.60
N VAL A 161 5.87 7.95 10.07
CA VAL A 161 5.90 6.67 9.36
C VAL A 161 4.48 6.37 8.87
N PRO A 162 4.26 6.25 7.55
CA PRO A 162 2.95 5.94 6.99
C PRO A 162 2.35 4.61 7.45
N ASP A 163 1.01 4.50 7.53
CA ASP A 163 0.31 3.29 8.02
C ASP A 163 0.58 2.07 7.16
N TYR A 164 0.71 2.24 5.85
CA TYR A 164 1.08 1.15 4.96
C TYR A 164 2.38 0.46 5.35
N PHE A 165 3.34 1.18 5.94
CA PHE A 165 4.59 0.57 6.38
C PHE A 165 4.36 -0.32 7.61
N TYR A 166 3.55 0.13 8.57
CA TYR A 166 3.16 -0.71 9.70
C TYR A 166 2.34 -1.92 9.26
N ALA A 167 1.41 -1.73 8.33
CA ALA A 167 0.62 -2.81 7.75
C ALA A 167 1.51 -3.84 7.06
N LEU A 168 2.51 -3.39 6.30
CA LEU A 168 3.51 -4.26 5.68
C LEU A 168 4.31 -5.04 6.74
N THR A 169 4.79 -4.39 7.80
CA THR A 169 5.55 -5.08 8.84
C THR A 169 4.71 -6.13 9.57
N ASP A 170 3.44 -5.84 9.85
CA ASP A 170 2.52 -6.80 10.47
C ASP A 170 2.27 -8.00 9.53
N LEU A 171 2.03 -7.76 8.23
CA LEU A 171 1.85 -8.83 7.23
C LEU A 171 3.07 -9.75 7.15
N LEU A 172 4.28 -9.19 7.18
CA LEU A 172 5.51 -9.98 7.08
C LEU A 172 5.75 -10.89 8.30
N THR A 173 5.11 -10.63 9.44
CA THR A 173 5.17 -11.54 10.60
C THR A 173 4.35 -12.82 10.40
N LEU A 174 3.42 -12.84 9.44
CA LEU A 174 2.62 -14.02 9.14
C LEU A 174 3.51 -15.15 8.61
N GLN A 175 3.20 -16.39 9.03
CA GLN A 175 3.83 -17.59 8.52
C GLN A 175 3.03 -18.12 7.33
N SER A 176 3.70 -18.41 6.22
CA SER A 176 3.14 -19.17 5.11
C SER A 176 3.55 -20.63 5.23
N MET A 177 2.60 -21.54 5.00
CA MET A 177 2.83 -22.99 4.95
C MET A 177 2.85 -23.53 3.52
N ASN A 178 2.54 -22.68 2.53
CA ASN A 178 2.41 -23.06 1.13
C ASN A 178 3.63 -22.62 0.33
N GLU A 179 3.93 -23.35 -0.75
CA GLU A 179 4.95 -22.95 -1.71
C GLU A 179 4.57 -21.63 -2.41
N PRO A 180 5.54 -20.75 -2.72
CA PRO A 180 5.32 -19.50 -3.43
C PRO A 180 4.68 -19.69 -4.81
N GLU A 181 3.58 -18.99 -5.12
CA GLU A 181 2.95 -19.02 -6.46
C GLU A 181 3.95 -18.60 -7.57
N PHE A 182 4.74 -17.56 -7.30
CA PHE A 182 5.68 -16.98 -8.26
C PHE A 182 7.14 -17.39 -8.00
N ILE A 183 7.38 -18.68 -7.74
CA ILE A 183 8.70 -19.21 -7.37
C ILE A 183 9.82 -18.89 -8.39
N GLU A 184 9.52 -18.84 -9.68
CA GLU A 184 10.51 -18.48 -10.70
C GLU A 184 10.96 -17.02 -10.61
N VAL A 185 10.03 -16.12 -10.29
CA VAL A 185 10.32 -14.69 -10.12
C VAL A 185 11.14 -14.48 -8.84
N LEU A 186 10.76 -15.16 -7.76
CA LEU A 186 11.51 -15.18 -6.50
C LEU A 186 12.98 -15.55 -6.75
N HIS A 187 13.25 -16.71 -7.36
CA HIS A 187 14.62 -17.16 -7.63
C HIS A 187 15.40 -16.21 -8.55
N ARG A 188 14.74 -15.59 -9.53
CA ARG A 188 15.39 -14.58 -10.39
C ARG A 188 15.83 -13.37 -9.59
N ILE A 189 15.00 -12.91 -8.66
CA ILE A 189 15.32 -11.77 -7.79
C ILE A 189 16.48 -12.13 -6.84
N GLU A 190 16.39 -13.24 -6.12
CA GLU A 190 17.42 -13.70 -5.18
C GLU A 190 18.78 -13.89 -5.86
N LYS A 191 18.77 -14.51 -7.05
CA LYS A 191 19.98 -14.65 -7.88
C LYS A 191 20.55 -13.30 -8.31
N SER A 192 19.70 -12.31 -8.60
CA SER A 192 20.14 -10.98 -9.04
C SER A 192 20.76 -10.16 -7.91
N ILE A 193 20.26 -10.32 -6.68
CA ILE A 193 20.80 -9.64 -5.49
C ILE A 193 21.90 -10.44 -4.78
N GLY A 194 22.13 -11.70 -5.19
CA GLY A 194 23.19 -12.56 -4.65
C GLY A 194 22.89 -13.11 -3.25
N GLY A 195 21.61 -13.25 -2.89
CA GLY A 195 21.20 -13.70 -1.56
C GLY A 195 19.71 -13.47 -1.30
N GLN A 196 19.31 -13.51 -0.04
CA GLN A 196 17.91 -13.46 0.38
C GLN A 196 17.73 -12.53 1.58
N LEU A 197 16.61 -11.80 1.61
CA LEU A 197 16.20 -11.00 2.75
C LEU A 197 15.31 -11.84 3.67
N LYS A 198 15.58 -11.84 4.97
CA LYS A 198 14.85 -12.61 5.97
C LYS A 198 14.49 -11.75 7.18
N LEU A 199 13.54 -12.24 7.96
CA LEU A 199 13.29 -11.75 9.31
C LEU A 199 14.03 -12.62 10.32
N SER A 200 14.79 -11.99 11.22
CA SER A 200 15.38 -12.67 12.37
C SER A 200 14.29 -13.06 13.40
N ASN A 201 14.67 -13.87 14.39
CA ASN A 201 13.77 -14.24 15.49
C ASN A 201 13.30 -13.02 16.30
N GLU A 202 14.08 -11.94 16.34
CA GLU A 202 13.70 -10.67 16.97
C GLU A 202 12.84 -9.76 16.07
N GLY A 203 12.51 -10.18 14.85
CA GLY A 203 11.71 -9.42 13.89
C GLY A 203 12.50 -8.32 13.16
N ASN A 204 13.82 -8.41 13.15
CA ASN A 204 14.71 -7.51 12.41
C ASN A 204 14.93 -8.03 10.98
N PHE A 205 15.10 -7.12 10.04
CA PHE A 205 15.44 -7.47 8.66
C PHE A 205 16.93 -7.75 8.52
N VAL A 206 17.27 -8.93 8.01
CA VAL A 206 18.65 -9.39 7.76
C VAL A 206 18.78 -9.87 6.33
N PHE A 207 19.97 -9.71 5.76
CA PHE A 207 20.31 -10.24 4.45
C PHE A 207 21.31 -11.38 4.61
N SER A 208 21.05 -12.50 3.95
CA SER A 208 21.90 -13.70 4.00
C SER A 208 22.38 -14.08 2.60
N ASP A 209 23.68 -14.31 2.46
CA ASP A 209 24.34 -14.84 1.27
C ASP A 209 25.21 -16.05 1.63
N ASP A 210 26.06 -16.51 0.70
CA ASP A 210 27.00 -17.63 0.94
C ASP A 210 28.11 -17.29 1.96
N ASN A 211 28.37 -16.01 2.23
CA ASN A 211 29.45 -15.54 3.10
C ASN A 211 28.99 -15.28 4.53
N GLY A 212 27.70 -15.04 4.75
CA GLY A 212 27.16 -14.83 6.09
C GLY A 212 25.80 -14.16 6.10
N THR A 213 25.45 -13.63 7.28
CA THR A 213 24.21 -12.88 7.51
C THR A 213 24.54 -11.52 8.09
N TYR A 214 23.95 -10.48 7.51
CA TYR A 214 24.26 -9.08 7.80
C TYR A 214 22.97 -8.29 8.04
N PRO A 215 22.99 -7.23 8.88
CA PRO A 215 21.85 -6.34 9.02
C PRO A 215 21.47 -5.70 7.68
N VAL A 216 20.17 -5.59 7.35
CA VAL A 216 19.74 -4.94 6.09
C VAL A 216 20.22 -3.48 5.98
N ALA A 217 20.48 -2.83 7.13
CA ALA A 217 21.00 -1.47 7.18
C ALA A 217 22.34 -1.30 6.44
N THR A 218 23.15 -2.37 6.33
CA THR A 218 24.47 -2.33 5.70
C THR A 218 24.47 -2.71 4.21
N THR A 219 23.33 -3.10 3.64
CA THR A 219 23.23 -3.52 2.22
C THR A 219 23.01 -2.34 1.28
N ALA A 220 23.16 -2.54 -0.04
CA ALA A 220 22.73 -1.54 -1.02
C ALA A 220 21.20 -1.35 -1.00
N LEU A 221 20.69 -0.16 -1.35
CA LEU A 221 19.24 0.09 -1.37
C LEU A 221 18.50 -0.82 -2.35
N GLY A 222 19.09 -1.11 -3.51
CA GLY A 222 18.54 -2.06 -4.49
C GLY A 222 18.35 -3.47 -3.91
N VAL A 223 19.30 -3.94 -3.09
CA VAL A 223 19.21 -5.23 -2.38
C VAL A 223 18.07 -5.20 -1.37
N ALA A 224 17.89 -4.11 -0.63
CA ALA A 224 16.77 -3.98 0.31
C ALA A 224 15.40 -3.95 -0.41
N ASN A 225 15.29 -3.23 -1.53
CA ASN A 225 14.05 -3.14 -2.32
C ASN A 225 13.66 -4.48 -2.94
N LEU A 226 14.58 -5.07 -3.71
CA LEU A 226 14.34 -6.33 -4.39
C LEU A 226 14.24 -7.49 -3.38
N GLY A 227 15.04 -7.46 -2.32
CA GLY A 227 14.93 -8.43 -1.22
C GLY A 227 13.58 -8.37 -0.51
N LEU A 228 13.00 -7.18 -0.31
CA LEU A 228 11.65 -7.06 0.24
C LEU A 228 10.60 -7.65 -0.70
N LEU A 229 10.72 -7.40 -2.01
CA LEU A 229 9.83 -8.00 -3.00
C LEU A 229 9.95 -9.53 -3.00
N ALA A 230 11.17 -10.07 -2.96
CA ALA A 230 11.43 -11.50 -2.83
C ALA A 230 10.79 -12.07 -1.56
N LEU A 231 10.99 -11.44 -0.41
CA LEU A 231 10.41 -11.89 0.87
C LEU A 231 8.87 -11.90 0.85
N LEU A 232 8.23 -10.96 0.14
CA LEU A 232 6.77 -10.95 -0.04
C LEU A 232 6.28 -12.12 -0.90
N LEU A 233 7.02 -12.46 -1.98
CA LEU A 233 6.72 -13.61 -2.83
C LEU A 233 6.94 -14.92 -2.06
N GLU A 234 8.06 -15.05 -1.34
CA GLU A 234 8.38 -16.20 -0.49
C GLU A 234 7.27 -16.49 0.53
N LYS A 235 6.69 -15.43 1.10
CA LYS A 235 5.61 -15.55 2.09
C LYS A 235 4.21 -15.67 1.50
N ASN A 236 4.05 -15.83 0.18
CA ASN A 236 2.75 -15.80 -0.51
C ASN A 236 1.89 -14.58 -0.16
N LEU A 237 2.52 -13.45 0.18
CA LEU A 237 1.83 -12.18 0.39
C LEU A 237 1.57 -11.45 -0.93
N LEU A 238 2.28 -11.85 -1.99
CA LEU A 238 2.05 -11.45 -3.37
C LEU A 238 1.69 -12.69 -4.19
N ASP A 239 0.40 -12.79 -4.51
CA ASP A 239 -0.23 -13.81 -5.34
C ASP A 239 -0.98 -13.15 -6.52
N SER A 240 -1.64 -13.95 -7.36
CA SER A 240 -2.41 -13.47 -8.50
C SER A 240 -3.60 -12.56 -8.15
N ASP A 241 -4.06 -12.58 -6.90
CA ASP A 241 -5.16 -11.76 -6.38
C ASP A 241 -4.66 -10.58 -5.53
N SER A 242 -3.35 -10.38 -5.44
CA SER A 242 -2.76 -9.26 -4.71
C SER A 242 -2.73 -7.97 -5.54
N PHE A 243 -2.83 -6.82 -4.87
CA PHE A 243 -2.64 -5.51 -5.49
C PHE A 243 -1.38 -4.84 -4.93
N LEU A 244 -0.35 -4.73 -5.77
CA LEU A 244 0.93 -4.13 -5.44
C LEU A 244 1.04 -2.70 -5.99
N PHE A 245 1.26 -1.75 -5.09
CA PHE A 245 1.68 -0.39 -5.42
C PHE A 245 3.19 -0.27 -5.21
N ILE A 246 3.90 0.28 -6.20
CA ILE A 246 5.32 0.60 -6.10
C ILE A 246 5.50 2.08 -6.41
N ASP A 247 6.09 2.82 -5.48
CA ASP A 247 6.38 4.25 -5.61
C ASP A 247 7.89 4.44 -5.71
N GLU A 248 8.29 5.33 -6.63
CA GLU A 248 9.69 5.60 -6.99
C GLU A 248 10.57 4.32 -7.09
N PRO A 249 10.20 3.32 -7.91
CA PRO A 249 11.04 2.12 -8.12
C PRO A 249 12.45 2.46 -8.63
N GLU A 250 12.61 3.62 -9.24
CA GLU A 250 13.87 4.15 -9.76
C GLU A 250 14.70 4.97 -8.76
N ALA A 251 14.11 5.37 -7.63
CA ALA A 251 14.85 6.14 -6.65
C ALA A 251 16.09 5.34 -6.24
N HIS A 252 17.26 5.94 -6.42
CA HIS A 252 18.58 5.36 -6.14
C HIS A 252 19.11 4.35 -7.18
N LEU A 253 18.55 4.28 -8.39
CA LEU A 253 19.18 3.62 -9.56
C LEU A 253 20.28 4.46 -10.22
N HIS A 254 20.59 5.65 -9.69
CA HIS A 254 21.70 6.45 -10.19
C HIS A 254 23.02 5.78 -9.80
N PRO A 255 23.92 5.51 -10.77
CA PRO A 255 25.25 4.97 -10.49
C PRO A 255 26.12 5.93 -9.68
#